data_AF-A0A1I0B9F9-F1
#
_entry.id   AF-A0A1I0B9F9-F1
#
_cell.length_a   1.000
_cell.length_b   1.000
_cell.length_c   1.000
_cell.angle_alpha   90.00
_cell.angle_beta   90.00
_cell.angle_gamma   90.00
#
_symmetry.space_group_name_H-M   'P 1'
#
loop_
_entity.id
_entity.type
_entity.pdbx_description
1 polymer ?
#
loop_
_entity_poly.entity_id
_entity_poly.type
_entity_poly.pdbx_seq_one_letter_code
_entity_poly.pdbx_strand_id
1 'polypeptide(L)'
;MVSFGTSNQEMHERTCFVVQKEVEKEFSDYKVYYVFTSGKIIGKIEKREGIHVHNLIEGMETILAEGITSLTVQPTYVTYGQEYKKYKSFIANTLGRWRGRC
;
A
#
# COMPACT_ATOMS: atom_id res chain seq x y z
N MET A 1 -1.38 3.12 3.23
CA MET A 1 -0.05 2.75 3.77
C MET A 1 0.67 1.87 2.77
N VAL A 2 1.98 2.08 2.58
CA VAL A 2 2.81 1.33 1.62
C VAL A 2 3.99 0.69 2.35
N SER A 3 4.14 -0.63 2.21
CA SER A 3 5.21 -1.38 2.86
C SER A 3 5.92 -2.30 1.86
N PHE A 4 7.18 -2.63 2.12
CA PHE A 4 7.87 -3.69 1.36
C PHE A 4 7.12 -5.04 1.48
N GLY A 5 6.57 -5.28 2.67
CA GLY A 5 5.97 -6.55 3.07
C GLY A 5 6.97 -7.45 3.77
N THR A 6 6.47 -8.46 4.47
CA THR A 6 7.27 -9.59 4.98
C THR A 6 6.56 -10.89 4.63
N SER A 7 7.26 -12.00 4.54
CA SER A 7 6.61 -13.32 4.37
C SER A 7 6.52 -14.11 5.68
N ASN A 8 6.90 -13.47 6.79
CA ASN A 8 6.76 -14.03 8.12
C ASN A 8 5.41 -13.60 8.70
N GLN A 9 4.49 -14.56 8.80
CA GLN A 9 3.13 -14.39 9.29
C GLN A 9 3.09 -13.82 10.73
N GLU A 10 3.97 -14.29 11.61
CA GLU A 10 4.04 -13.81 12.99
C GLU A 10 4.42 -12.32 13.06
N MET A 11 5.24 -11.85 12.11
CA MET A 11 5.62 -10.45 11.99
C MET A 11 4.51 -9.59 11.37
N HIS A 12 3.66 -10.17 10.52
CA HIS A 12 2.46 -9.48 10.00
C HIS A 12 1.48 -9.18 11.12
N GLU A 13 1.08 -10.22 11.86
CA GLU A 13 0.12 -10.17 12.95
C GLU A 13 0.58 -9.22 14.06
N ARG A 14 1.86 -9.25 14.40
CA ARG A 14 2.40 -8.43 15.49
C ARG A 14 2.77 -7.01 15.10
N THR A 15 3.00 -6.73 13.82
CA THR A 15 3.52 -5.41 13.39
C THR A 15 2.60 -4.73 12.40
N CYS A 16 2.44 -5.28 11.19
CA CYS A 16 1.69 -4.61 10.13
C CYS A 16 0.21 -4.45 10.49
N PHE A 17 -0.43 -5.49 11.04
CA PHE A 17 -1.83 -5.42 11.44
C PHE A 17 -2.07 -4.52 12.65
N VAL A 18 -1.12 -4.46 13.59
CA VAL A 18 -1.22 -3.55 14.75
C VAL A 18 -1.16 -2.10 14.28
N VAL A 19 -0.14 -1.77 13.47
CA VAL A 19 -0.02 -0.43 12.88
C VAL A 19 -1.22 -0.09 12.00
N GLN A 20 -1.75 -1.07 11.25
CA GLN A 20 -2.97 -0.89 10.46
C GLN A 20 -4.14 -0.46 11.34
N LYS A 21 -4.44 -1.24 12.38
CA LYS A 21 -5.57 -0.97 13.28
C LYS A 21 -5.43 0.37 14.00
N GLU A 22 -4.22 0.73 14.42
CA GLU A 22 -3.94 2.03 15.05
C GLU A 22 -4.22 3.18 14.08
N VAL A 23 -3.78 3.05 12.81
CA VAL A 23 -4.02 4.09 11.79
C VAL A 23 -5.49 4.18 11.40
N GLU A 24 -6.20 3.05 11.22
CA GLU A 24 -7.64 3.05 10.95
C GLU A 24 -8.43 3.67 12.11
N LYS A 25 -8.00 3.43 13.35
CA LYS A 25 -8.63 4.01 14.54
C LYS A 25 -8.41 5.52 14.64
N GLU A 26 -7.18 5.98 14.44
CA GLU A 26 -6.82 7.40 14.58
C GLU A 26 -7.35 8.23 13.40
N PHE A 27 -7.38 7.65 12.20
CA PHE A 27 -7.84 8.31 10.98
C PHE A 27 -9.19 7.75 10.52
N SER A 28 -10.17 7.68 11.42
CA SER A 28 -11.50 7.12 11.15
C SER A 28 -12.26 7.80 10.01
N ASP A 29 -11.95 9.07 9.74
CA ASP A 29 -12.54 9.85 8.63
C ASP A 29 -11.92 9.51 7.27
N TYR A 30 -10.83 8.73 7.25
CA TYR A 30 -10.15 8.30 6.04
C TYR A 30 -10.39 6.83 5.78
N LYS A 31 -10.64 6.49 4.51
CA LYS A 31 -10.53 5.10 4.08
C LYS A 31 -9.05 4.74 3.95
N VAL A 32 -8.59 3.80 4.76
CA VAL A 32 -7.19 3.38 4.78
C VAL A 32 -7.00 2.15 3.89
N TYR A 33 -6.00 2.21 3.01
CA TYR A 33 -5.62 1.12 2.12
C TYR A 33 -4.24 0.60 2.49
N TYR A 34 -4.01 -0.69 2.29
CA TYR A 34 -2.74 -1.35 2.56
C TYR A 34 -2.26 -2.04 1.30
N VAL A 35 -1.01 -1.77 0.92
CA VAL A 35 -0.39 -2.36 -0.25
C VAL A 35 1.04 -2.77 0.03
N PHE A 36 1.45 -3.87 -0.59
CA PHE A 36 2.83 -4.34 -0.57
C PHE A 36 3.54 -4.05 -1.89
N THR A 37 4.85 -3.84 -1.82
CA THR A 37 5.65 -3.55 -3.01
C THR A 37 6.48 -4.72 -3.51
N SER A 38 6.73 -5.73 -2.67
CA SER A 38 7.45 -6.93 -3.08
C SER A 38 6.50 -7.99 -3.64
N GLY A 39 6.43 -8.09 -4.97
CA GLY A 39 5.64 -9.14 -5.64
C GLY A 39 6.05 -10.57 -5.25
N LYS A 40 7.32 -10.79 -4.89
CA LYS A 40 7.78 -12.08 -4.35
C LYS A 40 7.12 -12.43 -3.01
N ILE A 41 6.92 -11.42 -2.16
CA ILE A 41 6.28 -11.61 -0.86
C ILE A 41 4.78 -11.84 -1.04
N ILE A 42 4.12 -11.02 -1.89
CA ILE A 42 2.71 -11.18 -2.23
C ILE A 42 2.45 -12.60 -2.74
N GLY A 43 3.20 -13.04 -3.75
CA GLY A 43 3.03 -14.40 -4.30
C GLY A 43 3.37 -15.52 -3.31
N LYS A 44 4.27 -15.27 -2.34
CA LYS A 44 4.56 -16.24 -1.28
C LYS A 44 3.41 -16.36 -0.28
N ILE A 45 2.79 -15.24 0.09
CA ILE A 45 1.60 -15.21 0.98
C ILE A 45 0.44 -15.90 0.26
N GLU A 46 0.15 -15.50 -0.97
CA GLU A 46 -0.93 -16.08 -1.78
C GLU A 46 -0.78 -17.59 -1.95
N LYS A 47 0.43 -18.07 -2.27
CA LYS A 47 0.69 -19.50 -2.44
C LYS A 47 0.59 -20.30 -1.12
N ARG A 48 1.00 -19.72 0.00
CA ARG A 48 1.06 -20.41 1.29
C ARG A 48 -0.27 -20.38 2.04
N GLU A 49 -0.96 -19.25 1.99
CA GLU A 49 -2.09 -18.91 2.85
C GLU A 49 -3.38 -18.68 2.05
N GLY A 50 -3.30 -18.59 0.72
CA GLY A 50 -4.46 -18.28 -0.12
C GLY A 50 -4.95 -16.83 0.02
N ILE A 51 -4.18 -15.98 0.69
CA ILE A 51 -4.53 -14.58 0.94
C ILE A 51 -3.92 -13.72 -0.16
N HIS A 52 -4.78 -12.99 -0.88
CA HIS A 52 -4.35 -12.00 -1.84
C HIS A 52 -4.10 -10.66 -1.14
N VAL A 53 -2.87 -10.13 -1.27
CA VAL A 53 -2.49 -8.81 -0.77
C VAL A 53 -2.29 -7.90 -1.96
N HIS A 54 -3.01 -6.78 -2.00
CA HIS A 54 -2.89 -5.82 -3.10
C HIS A 54 -1.45 -5.34 -3.24
N ASN A 55 -0.97 -5.34 -4.48
CA ASN A 55 0.20 -4.59 -4.87
C ASN A 55 -0.16 -3.10 -5.05
N LEU A 56 0.85 -2.26 -5.27
CA LEU A 56 0.63 -0.82 -5.42
C LEU A 56 -0.26 -0.45 -6.63
N ILE A 57 -0.19 -1.21 -7.73
CA ILE A 57 -0.99 -0.96 -8.93
C ILE A 57 -2.47 -1.26 -8.62
N GLU A 58 -2.76 -2.46 -8.13
CA GLU A 58 -4.12 -2.88 -7.73
C GLU A 58 -4.74 -1.95 -6.70
N GLY A 59 -3.95 -1.53 -5.70
CA GLY A 59 -4.40 -0.57 -4.70
C GLY A 59 -4.73 0.79 -5.29
N MET A 60 -3.89 1.31 -6.20
CA MET A 60 -4.18 2.58 -6.87
C MET A 60 -5.40 2.48 -7.79
N GLU A 61 -5.57 1.38 -8.51
CA GLU A 61 -6.77 1.14 -9.34
C GLU A 61 -8.04 1.10 -8.49
N THR A 62 -8.01 0.43 -7.34
CA THR A 62 -9.12 0.41 -6.38
C THR A 62 -9.47 1.81 -5.89
N ILE A 63 -8.46 2.57 -5.43
CA ILE A 63 -8.64 3.95 -4.94
C ILE A 63 -9.27 4.85 -6.02
N LEU A 64 -8.81 4.71 -7.26
CA LEU A 64 -9.33 5.48 -8.39
C LEU A 64 -10.75 5.07 -8.78
N ALA A 65 -11.05 3.78 -8.77
CA ALA A 65 -12.39 3.26 -9.07
C ALA A 65 -13.44 3.73 -8.07
N GLU A 66 -13.04 3.96 -6.81
CA GLU A 66 -13.89 4.50 -5.76
C GLU A 66 -14.05 6.03 -5.82
N GLY A 67 -13.44 6.70 -6.81
CA GLY A 67 -13.59 8.14 -7.01
C GLY A 67 -12.83 9.01 -6.01
N ILE A 68 -11.82 8.44 -5.32
CA ILE A 68 -11.01 9.20 -4.37
C ILE A 68 -10.08 10.15 -5.11
N THR A 69 -10.18 11.43 -4.76
CA THR A 69 -9.51 12.53 -5.48
C THR A 69 -8.32 13.11 -4.72
N SER A 70 -8.24 12.84 -3.42
CA SER A 70 -7.17 13.26 -2.52
C SER A 70 -6.61 12.04 -1.80
N LEU A 71 -5.30 11.84 -1.88
CA LEU A 71 -4.63 10.67 -1.33
C LEU A 71 -3.40 11.08 -0.53
N THR A 72 -3.32 10.61 0.71
CA THR A 72 -2.11 10.68 1.54
C THR A 72 -1.42 9.31 1.55
N VAL A 73 -0.14 9.28 1.20
CA VAL A 73 0.64 8.04 1.13
C VAL A 73 1.71 8.05 2.21
N GLN A 74 1.57 7.13 3.18
CA GLN A 74 2.57 6.87 4.20
C GLN A 74 3.38 5.60 3.86
N PRO A 75 4.66 5.73 3.47
CA PRO A 75 5.56 4.60 3.37
C PRO A 75 6.10 4.19 4.74
N THR A 76 6.35 2.90 4.93
CA THR A 76 7.00 2.36 6.14
C THR A 76 8.46 1.95 5.89
N TYR A 77 9.09 2.49 4.86
CA TYR A 77 10.50 2.20 4.56
C TYR A 77 11.40 2.90 5.58
N VAL A 78 12.37 2.16 6.11
CA VAL A 78 13.41 2.72 6.99
C VAL A 78 14.44 3.52 6.18
N THR A 79 14.60 3.22 4.89
CA THR A 79 15.62 3.83 4.01
C THR A 79 15.02 4.48 2.76
N TYR A 80 15.59 5.62 2.36
CA TYR A 80 15.27 6.34 1.12
C TYR A 80 15.94 5.68 -0.11
N GLY A 81 15.70 4.39 -0.30
CA GLY A 81 16.30 3.60 -1.37
C GLY A 81 15.68 3.84 -2.76
N GLN A 82 16.18 3.09 -3.75
CA GLN A 82 15.64 3.11 -5.12
C GLN A 82 14.15 2.74 -5.17
N GLU A 83 13.73 1.87 -4.26
CA GLU A 83 12.35 1.41 -4.18
C GLU A 83 11.39 2.54 -3.80
N TYR A 84 11.74 3.35 -2.80
CA TYR A 84 10.98 4.56 -2.45
C TYR A 84 10.88 5.53 -3.64
N LYS A 85 11.99 5.79 -4.34
CA LYS A 85 12.00 6.70 -5.51
C LYS A 85 11.09 6.19 -6.63
N LYS A 86 11.18 4.89 -6.94
CA LYS A 86 10.35 4.24 -7.96
C LYS A 86 8.87 4.42 -7.66
N TYR A 87 8.44 4.11 -6.45
CA TYR A 87 7.03 4.17 -6.09
C TYR A 87 6.50 5.58 -5.88
N LYS A 88 7.32 6.49 -5.35
CA LYS A 88 6.97 7.92 -5.32
C LYS A 88 6.71 8.45 -6.73
N SER A 89 7.58 8.14 -7.69
CA SER A 89 7.41 8.54 -9.10
C SER A 89 6.16 7.91 -9.71
N PHE A 90 5.93 6.61 -9.48
CA PHE A 90 4.75 5.92 -9.97
C PHE A 90 3.44 6.55 -9.46
N ILE A 91 3.35 6.81 -8.16
CA ILE A 91 2.16 7.43 -7.54
C ILE A 91 1.96 8.84 -8.07
N ALA A 92 3.03 9.65 -8.14
CA ALA A 92 2.96 11.01 -8.66
C ALA A 92 2.48 11.06 -10.12
N ASN A 93 3.00 10.18 -10.97
CA ASN A 93 2.58 10.08 -12.38
C ASN A 93 1.12 9.62 -12.51
N THR A 94 0.69 8.69 -11.68
CA THR A 94 -0.69 8.18 -11.67
C THR A 94 -1.67 9.29 -11.28
N LEU A 95 -1.36 10.02 -10.21
CA LEU A 95 -2.18 11.16 -9.75
C LEU A 95 -2.11 12.35 -10.72
N GLY A 96 -0.94 12.63 -11.33
CA GLY A 96 -0.78 13.69 -12.32
C GLY A 96 -1.61 13.46 -13.58
N ARG A 97 -1.63 12.22 -14.09
CA ARG A 97 -2.53 11.80 -15.19
C ARG A 97 -4.02 11.90 -14.83
N TRP A 98 -4.34 11.89 -13.54
CA TRP A 98 -5.72 11.96 -13.07
C TRP A 98 -6.18 13.40 -12.87
N ARG A 99 -5.33 14.27 -12.30
CA ARG A 99 -5.60 15.72 -12.20
C ARG A 99 -5.83 16.41 -13.56
N GLY A 100 -5.27 15.87 -14.65
CA GLY A 100 -5.50 16.38 -16.01
C GLY A 100 -6.75 15.83 -16.72
N ARG A 101 -7.56 15.00 -16.06
CA ARG A 101 -8.81 14.40 -16.59
C ARG A 101 -10.08 14.93 -15.93
N CYS A 102 -9.97 15.89 -15.02
CA CYS A 102 -11.10 16.60 -14.41
C CYS A 102 -11.27 17.97 -15.06
#